data_AF-A0A3D1D0I7-F1
#
_entry.id   AF-A0A3D1D0I7-F1
#
_cell.length_a   1.000
_cell.length_b   1.000
_cell.length_c   1.000
_cell.angle_alpha   90.00
_cell.angle_beta   90.00
_cell.angle_gamma   90.00
#
_symmetry.space_group_name_H-M   'P 1'
#
loop_
_entity.id
_entity.type
_entity.pdbx_description
1 polymer ?
#
loop_
_entity_poly.entity_id
_entity_poly.type
_entity_poly.pdbx_seq_one_letter_code
_entity_poly.pdbx_strand_id
1 'polypeptide(L)'
;DRRAALPKLQENKKLSYCRDMLNLSRQYSLMKPSEERMRKAYELASMWYQGSWEGDCWWLTQYGVSVAQDSAMVGTADFVAKAISLLDESARSTEFKLKENSLYALAFIRHGEPWFFEGWDDATQQYYDISNLKPLPRSRQYKALAALASFCSANAGKTDPFVSRCDVLRRFREACQR
;
A
#
# COMPACT_ATOMS: atom_id res chain seq x y z
N ASP A 1 -37.06 1.78 24.91
CA ASP A 1 -36.43 0.76 24.07
C ASP A 1 -36.50 1.08 22.58
N ARG A 2 -35.46 1.70 22.01
CA ARG A 2 -35.28 1.75 20.55
C ARG A 2 -34.32 0.64 20.16
N ARG A 3 -34.85 -0.51 19.74
CA ARG A 3 -34.03 -1.52 19.04
C ARG A 3 -33.57 -0.89 17.72
N ALA A 4 -32.27 -0.70 17.56
CA ALA A 4 -31.70 -0.25 16.30
C ALA A 4 -32.09 -1.29 15.22
N ALA A 5 -32.80 -0.85 14.19
CA ALA A 5 -33.11 -1.68 13.05
C ALA A 5 -31.79 -2.06 12.36
N LEU A 6 -31.49 -3.35 12.29
CA LEU A 6 -30.33 -3.82 11.54
C LEU A 6 -30.51 -3.43 10.06
N PRO A 7 -29.47 -2.93 9.39
CA PRO A 7 -29.55 -2.57 7.98
C PRO A 7 -30.02 -3.77 7.15
N LYS A 8 -31.00 -3.58 6.27
CA LYS A 8 -31.40 -4.62 5.31
C LYS A 8 -30.32 -4.76 4.24
N LEU A 9 -29.87 -5.99 4.00
CA LEU A 9 -28.93 -6.31 2.93
C LEU A 9 -29.61 -6.07 1.57
N GLN A 10 -29.25 -4.99 0.87
CA GLN A 10 -29.85 -4.64 -0.43
C GLN A 10 -29.15 -5.33 -1.61
N GLU A 11 -27.89 -5.74 -1.43
CA GLU A 11 -27.07 -6.32 -2.50
C GLU A 11 -25.98 -7.26 -1.97
N ASN A 12 -25.48 -8.14 -2.84
CA ASN A 12 -24.30 -8.95 -2.55
C ASN A 12 -23.03 -8.13 -2.80
N LYS A 13 -22.40 -7.67 -1.71
CA LYS A 13 -21.19 -6.82 -1.76
C LYS A 13 -19.99 -7.50 -2.43
N LYS A 14 -19.81 -8.82 -2.28
CA LYS A 14 -18.73 -9.54 -2.98
C LYS A 14 -18.94 -9.49 -4.49
N LEU A 15 -20.17 -9.74 -4.94
CA LEU A 15 -20.52 -9.72 -6.36
C LEU A 15 -20.40 -8.31 -6.96
N SER A 16 -20.85 -7.27 -6.26
CA SER A 16 -20.67 -5.87 -6.69
C SER A 16 -19.19 -5.53 -6.81
N TYR A 17 -18.39 -5.81 -5.78
CA TYR A 17 -16.95 -5.58 -5.81
C TYR A 17 -16.26 -6.27 -7.01
N CYS A 18 -16.57 -7.54 -7.26
CA CYS A 18 -16.01 -8.27 -8.41
C CYS A 18 -16.40 -7.63 -9.74
N ARG A 19 -17.64 -7.15 -9.90
CA ARG A 19 -18.09 -6.47 -11.12
C ARG A 19 -17.34 -5.16 -11.33
N ASP A 20 -17.21 -4.36 -10.27
CA ASP A 20 -16.53 -3.07 -10.32
C ASP A 20 -15.05 -3.25 -10.67
N MET A 21 -14.39 -4.22 -10.03
CA MET A 21 -13.00 -4.55 -10.27
C MET A 21 -12.75 -5.03 -11.70
N LEU A 22 -13.62 -5.91 -12.23
CA LEU A 22 -13.53 -6.39 -13.60
C LEU A 22 -13.78 -5.28 -14.62
N ASN A 23 -14.75 -4.40 -14.36
CA ASN A 23 -15.04 -3.27 -15.23
C ASN A 23 -13.86 -2.29 -15.27
N LEU A 24 -13.35 -1.89 -14.11
CA LEU A 24 -12.22 -0.97 -13.99
C LEU A 24 -10.95 -1.55 -14.62
N SER A 25 -10.68 -2.84 -14.42
CA SER A 25 -9.55 -3.55 -15.03
C SER A 25 -9.61 -3.55 -16.56
N ARG A 26 -10.80 -3.78 -17.14
CA ARG A 26 -11.01 -3.72 -18.61
C ARG A 26 -10.86 -2.32 -19.16
N GLN A 27 -11.36 -1.30 -18.45
CA GLN A 27 -11.18 0.09 -18.87
C GLN A 27 -9.69 0.43 -18.89
N TYR A 28 -8.99 0.15 -17.78
CA TYR A 28 -7.56 0.38 -17.63
C TYR A 28 -6.72 -0.29 -18.74
N SER A 29 -7.02 -1.55 -19.08
CA SER A 29 -6.23 -2.29 -20.08
C SER A 29 -6.32 -1.70 -21.49
N LEU A 30 -7.40 -1.01 -21.82
CA LEU A 30 -7.63 -0.37 -23.12
C LEU A 30 -7.08 1.06 -23.21
N MET A 31 -6.67 1.67 -22.09
CA MET A 31 -6.21 3.05 -22.06
C MET A 31 -4.80 3.20 -22.60
N LYS A 32 -4.53 4.30 -23.30
CA LYS A 32 -3.16 4.70 -23.65
C LYS A 32 -2.46 5.39 -22.45
N PRO A 33 -1.12 5.39 -22.40
CA PRO A 33 -0.37 6.15 -21.39
C PRO A 33 -0.86 7.60 -21.28
N SER A 34 -1.36 7.98 -20.12
CA SER A 34 -1.97 9.30 -19.84
C SER A 34 -2.14 9.52 -18.34
N GLU A 35 -2.38 10.77 -17.92
CA GLU A 35 -2.71 11.09 -16.52
C GLU A 35 -4.00 10.41 -16.07
N GLU A 36 -5.00 10.30 -16.95
CA GLU A 36 -6.24 9.60 -16.62
C GLU A 36 -6.00 8.11 -16.41
N ARG A 37 -5.10 7.50 -17.20
CA ARG A 37 -4.70 6.10 -16.98
C ARG A 37 -4.00 5.91 -15.63
N MET A 38 -3.15 6.86 -15.22
CA MET A 38 -2.49 6.83 -13.90
C MET A 38 -3.50 6.95 -12.76
N ARG A 39 -4.54 7.80 -12.89
CA ARG A 39 -5.65 7.84 -11.92
C ARG A 39 -6.37 6.50 -11.83
N LYS A 40 -6.69 5.90 -12.96
CA LYS A 40 -7.31 4.56 -13.01
C LYS A 40 -6.41 3.48 -12.43
N ALA A 41 -5.09 3.58 -12.61
CA ALA A 41 -4.13 2.70 -11.98
C ALA A 41 -4.20 2.80 -10.44
N TYR A 42 -4.26 4.01 -9.88
CA TYR A 42 -4.42 4.22 -8.43
C TYR A 42 -5.75 3.66 -7.89
N GLU A 43 -6.87 3.94 -8.56
CA GLU A 43 -8.18 3.39 -8.19
C GLU A 43 -8.15 1.86 -8.18
N LEU A 44 -7.62 1.27 -9.26
CA LEU A 44 -7.54 -0.18 -9.42
C LEU A 44 -6.59 -0.79 -8.39
N ALA A 45 -5.44 -0.14 -8.11
CA ALA A 45 -4.50 -0.59 -7.09
C ALA A 45 -5.13 -0.60 -5.70
N SER A 46 -5.91 0.43 -5.38
CA SER A 46 -6.63 0.52 -4.10
C SER A 46 -7.59 -0.65 -3.94
N MET A 47 -8.34 -1.00 -4.99
CA MET A 47 -9.19 -2.19 -4.99
C MET A 47 -8.36 -3.47 -4.81
N TRP A 48 -7.34 -3.70 -5.67
CA TRP A 48 -6.48 -4.89 -5.56
C TRP A 48 -5.90 -5.06 -4.16
N TYR A 49 -5.36 -4.01 -3.55
CA TYR A 49 -4.78 -4.11 -2.21
C TYR A 49 -5.84 -4.36 -1.13
N GLN A 50 -6.95 -3.62 -1.14
CA GLN A 50 -8.01 -3.76 -0.14
C GLN A 50 -8.67 -5.14 -0.20
N GLY A 51 -8.83 -5.72 -1.39
CA GLY A 51 -9.30 -7.09 -1.57
C GLY A 51 -8.20 -8.15 -1.47
N SER A 52 -6.96 -7.81 -1.12
CA SER A 52 -5.90 -8.79 -0.89
C SER A 52 -5.99 -9.37 0.52
N TRP A 53 -5.19 -10.41 0.81
CA TRP A 53 -5.10 -10.98 2.15
C TRP A 53 -4.43 -10.04 3.17
N GLU A 54 -3.73 -8.99 2.72
CA GLU A 54 -3.15 -7.94 3.57
C GLU A 54 -4.07 -6.71 3.73
N GLY A 55 -5.19 -6.65 2.99
CA GLY A 55 -6.10 -5.50 2.99
C GLY A 55 -7.24 -5.63 4.00
N ASP A 56 -7.86 -4.50 4.35
CA ASP A 56 -8.96 -4.47 5.34
C ASP A 56 -10.24 -5.15 4.83
N CYS A 57 -10.39 -5.23 3.50
CA CYS A 57 -11.55 -5.80 2.83
C CYS A 57 -11.26 -7.19 2.22
N TRP A 58 -10.29 -7.94 2.76
CA TRP A 58 -9.91 -9.28 2.31
C TRP A 58 -11.11 -10.23 2.14
N TRP A 59 -12.14 -10.08 2.98
CA TRP A 59 -13.34 -10.91 2.99
C TRP A 59 -14.17 -10.79 1.70
N LEU A 60 -13.93 -9.76 0.87
CA LEU A 60 -14.58 -9.60 -0.43
C LEU A 60 -14.11 -10.64 -1.45
N THR A 61 -12.89 -11.14 -1.32
CA THR A 61 -12.25 -12.05 -2.29
C THR A 61 -11.95 -13.43 -1.71
N GLN A 62 -11.90 -13.54 -0.39
CA GLN A 62 -11.59 -14.78 0.32
C GLN A 62 -12.69 -15.14 1.34
N TYR A 63 -12.73 -16.40 1.75
CA TYR A 63 -13.66 -16.89 2.79
C TYR A 63 -13.02 -16.94 4.18
N GLY A 64 -11.69 -16.83 4.26
CA GLY A 64 -10.94 -16.73 5.51
C GLY A 64 -9.51 -16.30 5.21
N VAL A 65 -8.91 -15.58 6.15
CA VAL A 65 -7.48 -15.26 6.20
C VAL A 65 -6.95 -15.76 7.54
N SER A 66 -5.83 -16.45 7.52
CA SER A 66 -5.15 -16.94 8.73
C SER A 66 -4.04 -15.99 9.14
N VAL A 67 -3.75 -15.91 10.45
CA VAL A 67 -2.56 -15.21 10.97
C VAL A 67 -1.25 -15.83 10.46
N ALA A 68 -1.28 -17.09 10.03
CA ALA A 68 -0.13 -17.79 9.44
C ALA A 68 -0.07 -17.65 7.91
N GLN A 69 -1.00 -16.91 7.30
CA GLN A 69 -0.94 -16.65 5.87
C GLN A 69 0.12 -15.58 5.60
N ASP A 70 1.18 -15.97 4.90
CA ASP A 70 2.31 -15.12 4.54
C ASP A 70 2.38 -14.82 3.03
N SER A 71 1.45 -15.38 2.27
CA SER A 71 1.47 -15.39 0.81
C SER A 71 0.07 -15.48 0.19
N ALA A 72 -0.01 -15.20 -1.12
CA ALA A 72 -1.22 -15.45 -1.88
C ALA A 72 -1.52 -16.96 -1.94
N MET A 73 -2.81 -17.33 -1.86
CA MET A 73 -3.22 -18.73 -1.92
C MET A 73 -2.82 -19.33 -3.28
N VAL A 74 -2.30 -20.56 -3.26
CA VAL A 74 -1.91 -21.27 -4.49
C VAL A 74 -3.06 -21.29 -5.50
N GLY A 75 -2.76 -20.96 -6.76
CA GLY A 75 -3.75 -20.89 -7.83
C GLY A 75 -4.60 -19.61 -7.86
N THR A 76 -4.35 -18.65 -6.96
CA THR A 76 -4.98 -17.32 -6.98
C THR A 76 -4.02 -16.27 -7.54
N ALA A 77 -4.58 -15.15 -8.01
CA ALA A 77 -3.75 -14.02 -8.41
C ALA A 77 -3.08 -13.41 -7.18
N ASP A 78 -1.86 -12.92 -7.34
CA ASP A 78 -1.22 -12.08 -6.33
C ASP A 78 -1.78 -10.65 -6.41
N PHE A 79 -2.76 -10.39 -5.54
CA PHE A 79 -3.44 -9.09 -5.49
C PHE A 79 -2.50 -7.99 -5.00
N VAL A 80 -1.58 -8.31 -4.08
CA VAL A 80 -0.66 -7.32 -3.52
C VAL A 80 0.36 -6.90 -4.57
N ALA A 81 1.00 -7.86 -5.26
CA ALA A 81 1.94 -7.56 -6.34
C ALA A 81 1.29 -6.73 -7.47
N LYS A 82 0.02 -7.00 -7.81
CA LYS A 82 -0.73 -6.19 -8.80
C LYS A 82 -0.95 -4.76 -8.32
N ALA A 83 -1.34 -4.57 -7.07
CA ALA A 83 -1.52 -3.24 -6.50
C ALA A 83 -0.21 -2.43 -6.54
N ILE A 84 0.90 -3.07 -6.18
CA ILE A 84 2.23 -2.47 -6.21
C ILE A 84 2.58 -1.98 -7.62
N SER A 85 2.43 -2.84 -8.63
CA SER A 85 2.73 -2.51 -10.03
C SER A 85 1.90 -1.33 -10.55
N LEU A 86 0.61 -1.30 -10.22
CA LEU A 86 -0.28 -0.20 -10.59
C LEU A 86 0.05 1.11 -9.88
N LEU A 87 0.45 1.04 -8.60
CA LEU A 87 0.92 2.22 -7.86
C LEU A 87 2.25 2.75 -8.41
N ASP A 88 3.17 1.88 -8.85
CA ASP A 88 4.42 2.28 -9.50
C ASP A 88 4.17 3.03 -10.81
N GLU A 89 3.11 2.69 -11.56
CA GLU A 89 2.65 3.47 -12.71
C GLU A 89 2.05 4.80 -12.25
N SER A 90 1.12 4.78 -11.29
CA SER A 90 0.44 5.99 -10.79
C SER A 90 1.39 7.02 -10.17
N ALA A 91 2.43 6.58 -9.47
CA ALA A 91 3.44 7.46 -8.84
C ALA A 91 4.27 8.27 -9.86
N ARG A 92 4.17 7.96 -11.16
CA ARG A 92 4.79 8.74 -12.25
C ARG A 92 3.95 9.94 -12.69
N SER A 93 2.74 10.08 -12.15
CA SER A 93 1.84 11.20 -12.45
C SER A 93 2.52 12.55 -12.19
N THR A 94 2.18 13.52 -13.01
CA THR A 94 2.53 14.92 -12.81
C THR A 94 1.55 15.65 -11.89
N GLU A 95 0.39 15.06 -11.60
CA GLU A 95 -0.60 15.57 -10.67
C GLU A 95 -0.10 15.36 -9.23
N PHE A 96 0.01 16.46 -8.48
CA PHE A 96 0.66 16.49 -7.18
C PHE A 96 0.01 15.52 -6.20
N LYS A 97 -1.33 15.55 -6.07
CA LYS A 97 -2.03 14.78 -5.05
C LYS A 97 -2.03 13.30 -5.38
N LEU A 98 -2.20 12.93 -6.64
CA LEU A 98 -2.12 11.55 -7.10
C LEU A 98 -0.74 10.97 -6.85
N LYS A 99 0.32 11.71 -7.19
CA LYS A 99 1.69 11.29 -6.92
C LYS A 99 1.97 11.12 -5.42
N GLU A 100 1.56 12.10 -4.60
CA GLU A 100 1.67 12.03 -3.14
C GLU A 100 0.97 10.78 -2.59
N ASN A 101 -0.30 10.58 -2.94
CA ASN A 101 -1.10 9.44 -2.48
C ASN A 101 -0.48 8.10 -2.93
N SER A 102 0.03 8.04 -4.16
CA SER A 102 0.64 6.82 -4.70
C SER A 102 1.95 6.46 -3.99
N LEU A 103 2.81 7.46 -3.77
CA LEU A 103 4.06 7.27 -3.02
C LEU A 103 3.79 6.89 -1.56
N TYR A 104 2.79 7.50 -0.94
CA TYR A 104 2.35 7.12 0.40
C TYR A 104 1.87 5.67 0.43
N ALA A 105 0.94 5.30 -0.45
CA ALA A 105 0.46 3.92 -0.52
C ALA A 105 1.60 2.91 -0.74
N LEU A 106 2.55 3.18 -1.65
CA LEU A 106 3.71 2.33 -1.87
C LEU A 106 4.54 2.13 -0.59
N ALA A 107 4.74 3.18 0.22
CA ALA A 107 5.55 3.12 1.43
C ALA A 107 4.90 2.31 2.57
N PHE A 108 3.56 2.20 2.58
CA PHE A 108 2.81 1.58 3.67
C PHE A 108 2.16 0.23 3.34
N ILE A 109 2.32 -0.27 2.11
CA ILE A 109 2.07 -1.69 1.80
C ILE A 109 3.10 -2.52 2.58
N ARG A 110 2.61 -3.41 3.44
CA ARG A 110 3.39 -4.26 4.36
C ARG A 110 4.18 -5.37 3.66
N HIS A 111 3.84 -5.65 2.41
CA HIS A 111 4.40 -6.75 1.65
C HIS A 111 5.90 -6.68 1.41
N GLY A 112 6.57 -7.82 1.64
CA GLY A 112 8.00 -8.00 1.48
C GLY A 112 8.79 -7.61 2.72
N GLU A 113 10.11 -7.48 2.57
CA GLU A 113 10.97 -7.12 3.69
C GLU A 113 10.68 -5.70 4.20
N PRO A 114 10.66 -5.51 5.53
CA PRO A 114 10.51 -4.19 6.14
C PRO A 114 11.72 -3.28 5.84
N TRP A 115 11.56 -1.98 6.08
CA TRP A 115 12.64 -1.01 5.82
C TRP A 115 13.83 -1.10 6.77
N PHE A 116 13.69 -1.82 7.89
CA PHE A 116 14.75 -2.10 8.86
C PHE A 116 14.61 -3.53 9.40
N PHE A 117 15.72 -4.10 9.85
CA PHE A 117 15.76 -5.38 10.53
C PHE A 117 15.35 -5.23 11.99
N GLU A 118 14.42 -6.07 12.44
CA GLU A 118 14.00 -6.18 13.83
C GLU A 118 14.31 -7.60 14.32
N GLY A 119 15.06 -7.71 15.40
CA GLY A 119 15.47 -8.99 15.97
C GLY A 119 16.94 -9.04 16.38
N TRP A 120 17.34 -10.22 16.83
CA TRP A 120 18.72 -10.52 17.19
C TRP A 120 19.57 -10.76 15.95
N ASP A 121 20.74 -10.12 15.89
CA ASP A 121 21.73 -10.31 14.83
C ASP A 121 22.96 -11.01 15.38
N ASP A 122 23.12 -12.29 15.02
CA ASP A 122 24.25 -13.10 15.44
C ASP A 122 25.60 -12.56 14.97
N ALA A 123 25.66 -11.82 13.85
CA ALA A 123 26.93 -11.31 13.33
C ALA A 123 27.47 -10.13 14.17
N THR A 124 26.58 -9.32 14.72
CA THR A 124 26.92 -8.14 15.52
C THR A 124 26.73 -8.37 17.02
N GLN A 125 26.09 -9.48 17.41
CA GLN A 125 25.70 -9.79 18.80
C GLN A 125 24.85 -8.67 19.42
N GLN A 126 23.97 -8.08 18.61
CA GLN A 126 23.10 -6.98 19.01
C GLN A 126 21.63 -7.29 18.69
N TYR A 127 20.75 -6.83 19.56
CA TYR A 127 19.33 -6.76 19.27
C TYR A 127 19.00 -5.43 18.59
N TYR A 128 18.31 -5.49 17.45
CA TYR A 128 17.84 -4.33 16.71
C TYR A 128 16.32 -4.21 16.82
N ASP A 129 15.86 -3.00 17.05
CA ASP A 129 14.45 -2.65 17.20
C ASP A 129 14.23 -1.17 16.83
N ILE A 130 13.09 -0.61 17.20
CA ILE A 130 12.77 0.80 16.95
C ILE A 130 13.70 1.80 17.67
N SER A 131 14.44 1.37 18.69
CA SER A 131 15.38 2.20 19.47
C SER A 131 16.82 2.08 18.95
N ASN A 132 17.17 0.93 18.37
CA ASN A 132 18.44 0.65 17.72
C ASN A 132 18.18 0.09 16.31
N LEU A 133 18.09 0.97 15.32
CA LEU A 133 17.65 0.60 13.97
C LEU A 133 18.81 0.07 13.12
N LYS A 134 18.58 -1.04 12.42
CA LYS A 134 19.43 -1.52 11.32
C LYS A 134 18.68 -1.42 9.99
N PRO A 135 18.87 -0.35 9.20
CA PRO A 135 18.16 -0.18 7.94
C PRO A 135 18.45 -1.30 6.92
N LEU A 136 17.49 -1.58 6.05
CA LEU A 136 17.58 -2.55 4.95
C LEU A 136 17.44 -1.84 3.60
N PRO A 137 18.50 -1.22 3.03
CA PRO A 137 18.41 -0.41 1.81
C PRO A 137 17.92 -1.15 0.56
N ARG A 138 18.06 -2.48 0.54
CA ARG A 138 17.62 -3.32 -0.58
C ARG A 138 16.12 -3.61 -0.54
N SER A 139 15.49 -3.52 0.65
CA SER A 139 14.08 -3.80 0.84
C SER A 139 13.22 -2.87 0.00
N ARG A 140 12.05 -3.38 -0.40
CA ARG A 140 11.06 -2.63 -1.16
C ARG A 140 10.54 -1.44 -0.35
N GLN A 141 10.22 -1.66 0.93
CA GLN A 141 9.67 -0.62 1.80
C GLN A 141 10.67 0.53 2.02
N TYR A 142 11.97 0.23 2.18
CA TYR A 142 13.00 1.27 2.29
C TYR A 142 13.01 2.18 1.06
N LYS A 143 13.00 1.60 -0.15
CA LYS A 143 13.01 2.38 -1.40
C LYS A 143 11.76 3.25 -1.54
N ALA A 144 10.60 2.72 -1.17
CA ALA A 144 9.35 3.47 -1.20
C ALA A 144 9.33 4.61 -0.18
N LEU A 145 9.79 4.38 1.05
CA LEU A 145 9.95 5.42 2.07
C LEU A 145 10.98 6.47 1.65
N ALA A 146 12.09 6.08 1.02
CA ALA A 146 13.06 7.02 0.48
C ALA A 146 12.46 7.92 -0.61
N ALA A 147 11.68 7.35 -1.53
CA ALA A 147 10.99 8.10 -2.57
C ALA A 147 9.96 9.09 -2.00
N LEU A 148 9.15 8.64 -1.04
CA LEU A 148 8.18 9.48 -0.34
C LEU A 148 8.87 10.60 0.45
N ALA A 149 9.95 10.27 1.17
CA ALA A 149 10.71 11.22 1.95
C ALA A 149 11.29 12.32 1.06
N SER A 150 11.93 11.95 -0.06
CA SER A 150 12.45 12.87 -1.08
C SER A 150 11.36 13.74 -1.69
N PHE A 151 10.21 13.18 -2.04
CA PHE A 151 9.07 13.94 -2.57
C PHE A 151 8.60 15.01 -1.58
N CYS A 152 8.42 14.63 -0.32
CA CYS A 152 7.97 15.56 0.71
C CYS A 152 9.01 16.64 1.02
N SER A 153 10.32 16.31 1.03
CA SER A 153 11.39 17.29 1.22
C SER A 153 11.43 18.30 0.07
N ALA A 154 11.28 17.84 -1.18
CA ALA A 154 11.22 18.70 -2.36
C ALA A 154 9.95 19.58 -2.42
N ASN A 155 8.90 19.23 -1.65
CA ASN A 155 7.60 19.89 -1.65
C ASN A 155 7.19 20.34 -0.25
N ALA A 156 8.16 20.72 0.58
CA ALA A 156 7.93 21.16 1.95
C ALA A 156 6.87 22.29 2.01
N GLY A 157 5.90 22.13 2.91
CA GLY A 157 4.77 23.06 3.05
C GLY A 157 3.60 22.84 2.09
N LYS A 158 3.74 22.00 1.06
CA LYS A 158 2.64 21.60 0.15
C LYS A 158 2.12 20.19 0.42
N THR A 159 2.97 19.32 0.94
CA THR A 159 2.61 17.96 1.34
C THR A 159 1.53 17.96 2.42
N ASP A 160 0.61 17.01 2.33
CA ASP A 160 -0.45 16.82 3.32
C ASP A 160 0.13 16.68 4.74
N PRO A 161 -0.45 17.38 5.75
CA PRO A 161 -0.07 17.21 7.14
C PRO A 161 -0.10 15.76 7.62
N PHE A 162 -1.04 14.94 7.13
CA PHE A 162 -1.14 13.53 7.47
C PHE A 162 0.10 12.74 7.02
N VAL A 163 0.56 12.98 5.79
CA VAL A 163 1.73 12.32 5.22
C VAL A 163 3.02 12.84 5.87
N SER A 164 3.15 14.17 5.96
CA SER A 164 4.37 14.81 6.44
C SER A 164 4.65 14.59 7.94
N ARG A 165 3.61 14.34 8.75
CA ARG A 165 3.71 14.07 10.20
C ARG A 165 3.69 12.59 10.56
N CYS A 166 3.71 11.69 9.58
CA CYS A 166 3.75 10.25 9.84
C CYS A 166 5.00 9.86 10.64
N ASP A 167 4.79 9.18 11.77
CA ASP A 167 5.88 8.77 12.67
C ASP A 167 6.87 7.81 12.01
N VAL A 168 6.39 6.89 11.17
CA VAL A 168 7.26 5.96 10.43
C VAL A 168 8.16 6.72 9.45
N LEU A 169 7.61 7.68 8.71
CA LEU A 169 8.38 8.50 7.76
C LEU A 169 9.38 9.41 8.49
N ARG A 170 8.99 9.99 9.63
CA ARG A 170 9.87 10.80 10.47
C ARG A 170 11.06 10.00 10.98
N ARG A 171 10.81 8.83 11.57
CA ARG A 171 11.87 7.91 12.05
C ARG A 171 12.78 7.46 10.92
N PHE A 172 12.20 7.12 9.75
CA PHE A 172 12.97 6.76 8.58
C PHE A 172 13.97 7.87 8.18
N ARG A 173 13.53 9.13 8.16
CA ARG A 173 14.41 10.27 7.86
C ARG A 173 15.53 10.44 8.87
N GLU A 174 15.21 10.36 10.16
CA GLU A 174 16.18 10.50 11.25
C GLU A 174 17.28 9.42 11.22
N ALA A 175 16.91 8.21 10.79
CA ALA A 175 17.80 7.05 10.70
C ALA A 175 18.58 6.96 9.38
N CYS A 176 17.98 7.38 8.25
CA CYS A 176 18.48 7.05 6.91
C CYS A 176 18.87 8.26 6.05
N GLN A 177 18.48 9.49 6.40
CA GLN A 177 18.66 10.69 5.57
C GLN A 177 19.45 11.81 6.28
N ARG A 178 20.43 11.44 7.11
CA ARG A 178 21.38 12.41 7.69
C ARG A 178 22.37 12.93 6.66
#